data_AF-A0A814MC79-F1
#
_entry.id   AF-A0A814MC79-F1
#
_cell.length_a   1.000
_cell.length_b   1.000
_cell.length_c   1.000
_cell.angle_alpha   90.00
_cell.angle_beta   90.00
_cell.angle_gamma   90.00
#
_symmetry.space_group_name_H-M   'P 1'
#
loop_
_entity.id
_entity.type
_entity.pdbx_description
1 polymer ?
#
loop_
_entity_poly.entity_id
_entity_poly.type
_entity_poly.pdbx_seq_one_letter_code
_entity_poly.pdbx_strand_id
1 'polypeptide(L)'
;MGAEEIFDGPSDQHAKWIQEKVGGVQGVVVAVPSIPAYEQAFQSVKRGGRIVAEKNSQDLSGIHNETNKQRKIWKNQDAKI
;
A
#
# COMPACT_ATOMS: atom_id res chain seq x y z
N MET A 1 6.75 19.93 10.95
CA MET A 1 6.54 19.33 9.61
C MET A 1 5.31 19.99 8.99
N GLY A 2 5.32 20.28 7.68
CA GLY A 2 4.22 20.97 6.98
C GLY A 2 3.43 20.01 6.11
N ALA A 3 2.58 19.17 6.73
CA ALA A 3 1.66 18.33 5.99
C ALA A 3 0.43 19.15 5.57
N GLU A 4 0.01 19.02 4.31
CA GLU A 4 -1.16 19.72 3.78
C GLU A 4 -2.47 19.13 4.32
N GLU A 5 -2.50 17.81 4.48
CA GLU A 5 -3.66 17.06 4.92
C GLU A 5 -3.21 15.97 5.90
N ILE A 6 -4.02 15.73 6.93
CA ILE A 6 -3.78 14.72 7.97
C ILE A 6 -5.10 14.01 8.22
N PHE A 7 -5.06 12.68 8.25
CA PHE A 7 -6.18 11.85 8.65
C PHE A 7 -5.74 10.93 9.77
N ASP A 8 -6.48 10.95 10.86
CA ASP A 8 -6.33 10.03 11.98
C ASP A 8 -7.69 9.37 12.22
N GLY A 9 -7.77 8.07 11.95
CA GLY A 9 -9.01 7.34 11.94
C GLY A 9 -8.80 5.83 11.82
N PRO A 10 -9.89 5.07 11.64
CA PRO A 10 -9.82 3.61 11.55
C PRO A 10 -8.85 3.16 10.46
N SER A 11 -8.02 2.15 10.79
CA SER A 11 -6.94 1.72 9.92
C SER A 11 -7.42 1.30 8.53
N ASP A 12 -8.61 0.73 8.43
CA ASP A 12 -9.25 0.22 7.23
C ASP A 12 -9.87 1.30 6.32
N GLN A 13 -9.93 2.56 6.75
CA GLN A 13 -10.54 3.66 6.00
C GLN A 13 -9.53 4.59 5.31
N HIS A 14 -8.24 4.46 5.61
CA HIS A 14 -7.20 5.36 5.10
C HIS A 14 -7.17 5.42 3.57
N ALA A 15 -7.15 4.28 2.90
CA ALA A 15 -7.11 4.24 1.44
C ALA A 15 -8.34 4.89 0.82
N LYS A 16 -9.52 4.59 1.35
CA LYS A 16 -10.79 5.18 0.90
C LYS A 16 -10.76 6.69 1.04
N TRP A 17 -10.33 7.20 2.19
CA TRP A 17 -10.23 8.63 2.43
C TRP A 17 -9.29 9.32 1.43
N ILE A 18 -8.10 8.75 1.17
CA ILE A 18 -7.16 9.29 0.17
C ILE A 18 -7.78 9.28 -1.24
N GLN A 19 -8.48 8.21 -1.61
CA GLN A 19 -9.14 8.09 -2.91
C GLN A 19 -10.25 9.13 -3.07
N GLU A 20 -11.09 9.32 -2.07
CA GLU A 20 -12.19 10.29 -2.12
C GLU A 20 -11.68 11.74 -2.10
N LYS A 21 -10.61 12.01 -1.35
CA LYS A 21 -10.10 13.36 -1.15
C LYS A 21 -9.28 13.88 -2.33
N VAL A 22 -8.38 13.04 -2.89
CA VAL A 22 -7.41 13.46 -3.93
C VAL A 22 -7.39 12.54 -5.16
N GLY A 23 -8.31 11.57 -5.23
CA GLY A 23 -8.37 10.61 -6.34
C GLY A 23 -7.24 9.58 -6.33
N GLY A 24 -6.56 9.41 -5.19
CA GLY A 24 -5.37 8.58 -5.04
C GLY A 24 -4.06 9.32 -5.26
N VAL A 25 -2.97 8.72 -4.79
CA VAL A 25 -1.61 9.33 -4.82
C VAL A 25 -0.70 8.64 -5.82
N GLN A 26 0.29 9.36 -6.34
CA GLN A 26 1.30 8.82 -7.27
C GLN A 26 2.37 8.00 -6.54
N GLY A 27 2.63 8.34 -5.27
CA GLY A 27 3.63 7.69 -4.45
C GLY A 27 3.23 7.66 -2.97
N VAL A 28 3.58 6.59 -2.27
CA VAL A 28 3.44 6.47 -0.81
C VAL A 28 4.75 6.02 -0.19
N VAL A 29 5.11 6.63 0.93
CA VAL A 29 6.15 6.14 1.83
C VAL A 29 5.49 5.55 3.05
N VAL A 30 5.72 4.27 3.32
CA VAL A 30 5.19 3.57 4.50
C VAL A 30 6.32 3.47 5.53
N ALA A 31 6.23 4.29 6.59
CA ALA A 31 7.23 4.34 7.66
C ALA A 31 7.03 3.25 8.74
N VAL A 32 5.82 2.68 8.83
CA VAL A 32 5.46 1.69 9.86
C VAL A 32 5.42 0.28 9.24
N PRO A 33 6.12 -0.71 9.81
CA PRO A 33 6.16 -2.07 9.27
C PRO A 33 4.92 -2.88 9.69
N SER A 34 3.74 -2.52 9.19
CA SER A 34 2.50 -3.28 9.45
C SER A 34 1.81 -3.67 8.14
N ILE A 35 1.33 -4.92 8.06
CA ILE A 35 0.57 -5.42 6.89
C ILE A 35 -0.61 -4.49 6.56
N PRO A 36 -1.44 -4.05 7.53
CA PRO A 36 -2.53 -3.12 7.24
C PRO A 36 -2.05 -1.80 6.62
N ALA A 37 -0.90 -1.26 7.05
CA ALA A 37 -0.37 -0.04 6.45
C ALA A 37 0.06 -0.26 4.99
N TYR A 38 0.63 -1.41 4.66
CA TYR A 38 0.98 -1.76 3.28
C TYR A 38 -0.24 -1.98 2.40
N GLU A 39 -1.26 -2.68 2.90
CA GLU A 39 -2.50 -2.91 2.16
C GLU A 39 -3.22 -1.59 1.85
N GLN A 40 -3.31 -0.70 2.84
CA GLN A 40 -3.93 0.61 2.68
C GLN A 40 -3.10 1.52 1.76
N ALA A 41 -1.78 1.50 1.89
CA ALA A 41 -0.88 2.17 0.95
C ALA A 41 -1.11 1.68 -0.49
N PHE A 42 -1.21 0.37 -0.69
CA PHE A 42 -1.47 -0.22 -2.00
C PHE A 42 -2.80 0.24 -2.61
N GLN A 43 -3.86 0.26 -1.82
CA GLN A 43 -5.19 0.69 -2.27
C GLN A 43 -5.28 2.21 -2.50
N SER A 44 -4.42 3.00 -1.87
CA SER A 44 -4.42 4.47 -2.00
C SER A 44 -3.68 4.98 -3.26
N VAL A 45 -2.84 4.14 -3.88
CA VAL A 45 -1.97 4.55 -4.98
C VAL A 45 -2.67 4.39 -6.34
N LYS A 46 -2.47 5.37 -7.23
CA LYS A 46 -2.96 5.34 -8.61
C LYS A 46 -2.27 4.25 -9.42
N ARG A 47 -2.93 3.79 -10.50
CA ARG A 47 -2.32 2.83 -11.44
C ARG A 47 -0.97 3.35 -11.93
N GLY A 48 0.06 2.51 -11.81
CA GLY A 48 1.43 2.86 -12.20
C GLY A 48 2.23 3.66 -11.16
N GLY A 49 1.64 3.98 -10.00
CA GLY A 49 2.33 4.64 -8.89
C GLY A 49 3.35 3.75 -8.18
N ARG A 50 3.93 4.26 -7.10
CA ARG A 50 5.02 3.59 -6.37
C ARG A 50 4.77 3.56 -4.86
N ILE A 51 5.17 2.47 -4.24
CA ILE A 51 5.15 2.32 -2.78
C ILE A 51 6.60 2.12 -2.36
N VAL A 52 7.06 2.96 -1.45
CA VAL A 52 8.37 2.86 -0.81
C VAL A 52 8.14 2.38 0.62
N ALA A 53 8.56 1.15 0.88
CA ALA A 53 8.54 0.56 2.21
C ALA A 53 9.79 1.01 2.97
N GLU A 54 9.63 1.68 4.11
CA GLU A 54 10.75 1.87 5.02
C GLU A 54 11.12 0.53 5.66
N LYS A 55 12.39 0.15 5.50
CA LYS A 55 12.91 -1.09 6.04
C LYS A 55 13.21 -0.93 7.52
N ASN A 56 12.21 -1.13 8.38
CA ASN A 56 12.47 -1.39 9.79
C ASN A 56 12.73 -2.89 10.01
N SER A 57 13.76 -3.21 10.81
CA SER A 57 14.34 -4.54 11.00
C SER A 57 13.46 -5.54 11.77
N GLN A 58 12.17 -5.25 11.94
CA GLN A 58 11.21 -6.13 12.60
C GLN A 58 10.26 -6.73 11.56
N ASP A 59 10.62 -7.95 11.17
CA ASP A 59 9.77 -8.97 10.54
C ASP A 59 9.25 -8.72 9.10
N LEU A 60 10.17 -8.83 8.13
CA LEU A 60 9.86 -8.90 6.70
C LEU A 60 9.52 -10.33 6.22
N SER A 61 9.54 -11.33 7.11
CA SER A 61 9.35 -12.73 6.73
C SER A 61 7.92 -12.99 6.23
N GLY A 62 6.93 -12.35 6.86
CA GLY A 62 5.53 -12.42 6.44
C GLY A 62 5.25 -11.67 5.12
N ILE A 63 5.78 -10.46 4.97
CA ILE A 63 5.52 -9.59 3.80
C ILE A 63 6.09 -10.19 2.50
N HIS A 64 7.26 -10.83 2.56
CA HIS A 64 7.88 -11.46 1.38
C HIS A 64 7.01 -12.60 0.80
N ASN A 65 6.38 -13.40 1.66
CA ASN A 65 5.53 -14.50 1.23
C ASN A 65 4.22 -14.00 0.60
N GLU A 66 3.62 -12.96 1.16
CA GLU A 66 2.34 -12.43 0.70
C GLU A 66 2.46 -11.68 -0.64
N THR A 67 3.53 -10.87 -0.79
CA THR A 67 3.85 -10.19 -2.05
C THR A 67 4.12 -11.17 -3.19
N ASN A 68 4.82 -12.27 -2.91
CA ASN A 68 5.07 -13.32 -3.90
C ASN A 68 3.80 -14.09 -4.28
N LYS A 69 2.88 -14.31 -3.32
CA LYS A 69 1.59 -14.95 -3.57
C LYS A 69 0.73 -14.08 -4.48
N GLN A 70 0.64 -12.78 -4.24
CA GLN A 70 -0.11 -11.86 -5.09
C GLN A 70 0.50 -11.74 -6.51
N ARG A 71 1.84 -11.69 -6.63
CA ARG A 71 2.52 -11.74 -7.94
C ARG A 71 2.21 -13.02 -8.72
N LYS A 72 2.09 -14.17 -8.07
CA LYS A 72 1.73 -15.45 -8.73
C LYS A 72 0.28 -15.46 -9.22
N ILE A 73 -0.65 -14.87 -8.47
CA ILE A 73 -2.06 -14.77 -8.87
C ILE A 73 -2.19 -13.94 -10.15
N TRP A 74 -1.51 -12.80 -10.23
CA TRP A 74 -1.51 -11.95 -11.42
C TRP A 74 -0.96 -12.64 -12.66
N LYS A 75 0.19 -13.33 -12.55
CA LYS A 75 0.76 -14.09 -13.68
C LYS A 75 -0.19 -15.17 -14.22
N ASN A 76 -1.00 -15.77 -13.37
CA ASN A 76 -1.97 -16.80 -13.79
C ASN A 76 -3.26 -16.22 -14.37
N GLN A 77 -3.59 -14.95 -14.07
CA GLN A 77 -4.70 -14.24 -14.69
C GLN A 77 -4.32 -13.74 -16.09
N ASP A 78 -3.09 -13.26 -16.27
CA ASP A 78 -2.58 -12.81 -17.58
C ASP A 78 -2.37 -13.97 -18.57
N ALA A 79 -2.16 -15.20 -18.09
CA ALA A 79 -1.96 -16.39 -18.92
C ALA A 79 -3.27 -17.07 -19.40
N LYS A 80 -4.44 -16.55 -19.01
CA LYS A 80 -5.77 -17.09 -19.37
C LYS A 80 -6.52 -16.22 -20.40
N ILE A 81 -5.84 -15.25 -21.00
CA ILE A 81 -6.32 -14.41 -22.11
C ILE A 81 -5.51 -14.79 -23.35
#